data_AF-A0A7X7CS15-F1
#
_entry.id   AF-A0A7X7CS15-F1
#
_cell.length_a   1.000
_cell.length_b   1.000
_cell.length_c   1.000
_cell.angle_alpha   90.00
_cell.angle_beta   90.00
_cell.angle_gamma   90.00
#
_symmetry.space_group_name_H-M   'P 1'
#
loop_
_entity.id
_entity.type
_entity.pdbx_description
1 polymer ?
#
loop_
_entity_poly.entity_id
_entity_poly.type
_entity_poly.pdbx_seq_one_letter_code
_entity_poly.pdbx_strand_id
1 'polypeptide(L)'
;MPSRLCALRRQAFHRQCRRCYYCGVTMWLLSPDELPGGSPSAAAADRLRCTAEHLVPKSEGGPDTVSNIVAACAHCNHTRHRRPRPLLPADYRHLVARRVSRGAWHPAWVFQQGLLPRTPGLAPAPTRR
;
A
#
# COMPACT_ATOMS: atom_id res chain seq x y z
N MET A 1 2.98 0.39 26.10
CA MET A 1 4.08 0.86 25.23
C MET A 1 3.89 0.27 23.83
N PRO A 2 3.81 1.08 22.76
CA PRO A 2 3.74 0.55 21.39
C PRO A 2 5.03 -0.21 21.06
N SER A 3 4.91 -1.37 20.40
CA SER A 3 6.07 -2.16 20.00
C SER A 3 6.99 -1.37 19.06
N ARG A 4 8.27 -1.73 19.01
CA ARG A 4 9.24 -1.15 18.06
C ARG A 4 8.71 -1.18 16.62
N LEU A 5 8.08 -2.28 16.21
CA LEU A 5 7.46 -2.40 14.89
C LEU A 5 6.29 -1.42 14.67
N CYS A 6 5.47 -1.16 15.70
CA CYS A 6 4.41 -0.15 15.63
C CYS A 6 4.99 1.26 15.43
N ALA A 7 6.08 1.60 16.12
CA ALA A 7 6.77 2.88 15.96
C ALA A 7 7.36 3.02 14.54
N LEU A 8 8.04 1.99 14.04
CA LEU A 8 8.61 1.96 12.69
C LEU A 8 7.54 2.05 11.61
N ARG A 9 6.39 1.37 11.77
CA ARG A 9 5.24 1.48 10.87
C ARG A 9 4.76 2.93 10.76
N ARG A 10 4.56 3.59 11.90
CA ARG A 10 4.10 4.99 11.96
C ARG A 10 5.14 5.91 11.31
N GLN A 11 6.41 5.72 11.62
CA GLN A 11 7.49 6.50 11.02
C GLN A 11 7.56 6.33 9.49
N ALA A 12 7.48 5.10 9.00
CA ALA A 12 7.47 4.80 7.56
C ALA A 12 6.23 5.41 6.87
N PHE A 13 5.06 5.34 7.52
CA PHE A 13 3.83 5.96 7.01
C PHE A 13 4.00 7.47 6.78
N HIS A 14 4.58 8.20 7.74
CA HIS A 14 4.82 9.63 7.58
C HIS A 14 5.91 9.93 6.55
N ARG A 15 7.05 9.22 6.58
CA ARG A 15 8.14 9.35 5.58
C ARG A 15 7.66 9.15 4.15
N GLN A 16 6.71 8.25 3.94
CA GLN A 16 6.16 7.94 2.63
C GLN A 16 4.96 8.82 2.25
N CYS A 17 4.70 9.90 3.00
CA CYS A 17 3.54 10.78 2.78
C CYS A 17 2.22 9.99 2.71
N ARG A 18 2.07 8.98 3.58
CA ARG A 18 0.89 8.09 3.66
C ARG A 18 0.70 7.21 2.42
N ARG A 19 1.68 7.10 1.52
CA ARG A 19 1.60 6.31 0.30
C ARG A 19 2.19 4.92 0.50
N CYS A 20 1.51 3.91 -0.03
CA CYS A 20 2.02 2.54 -0.07
C CYS A 20 3.34 2.49 -0.86
N TYR A 21 4.34 1.82 -0.31
CA TYR A 21 5.65 1.64 -0.94
C TYR A 21 5.58 1.01 -2.34
N TYR A 22 4.63 0.09 -2.56
CA TYR A 22 4.51 -0.66 -3.81
C TYR A 22 3.58 -0.01 -4.83
N CYS A 23 2.31 0.21 -4.48
CA CYS A 23 1.30 0.74 -5.42
C CYS A 23 1.12 2.26 -5.36
N GLY A 24 1.68 2.93 -4.36
CA GLY A 24 1.54 4.38 -4.18
C GLY A 24 0.16 4.86 -3.69
N VAL A 25 -0.78 3.93 -3.42
CA VAL A 25 -2.11 4.27 -2.91
C VAL A 25 -2.01 4.98 -1.57
N THR A 26 -2.88 5.97 -1.36
CA THR A 26 -3.07 6.62 -0.06
C THR A 26 -3.62 5.59 0.93
N MET A 27 -2.95 5.49 2.08
CA MET A 27 -3.30 4.58 3.15
C MET A 27 -3.88 5.34 4.35
N TRP A 28 -4.52 4.59 5.22
CA TRP A 28 -4.93 5.04 6.55
C TRP A 28 -4.17 4.28 7.64
N LEU A 29 -3.96 4.91 8.79
CA LEU A 29 -3.16 4.34 9.88
C LEU A 29 -3.98 3.91 11.09
N LEU A 30 -4.96 4.72 11.50
CA LEU A 30 -5.80 4.52 12.69
C LEU A 30 -7.22 4.14 12.30
N SER A 31 -7.86 4.89 11.38
CA SER A 31 -9.22 4.59 10.92
C SER A 31 -9.43 4.83 9.41
N PRO A 32 -10.38 4.13 8.78
CA PRO A 32 -10.76 4.35 7.38
C PRO A 32 -11.14 5.80 7.02
N ASP A 33 -11.61 6.59 7.99
CA ASP A 33 -12.06 7.98 7.79
C ASP A 33 -10.91 8.92 7.39
N GLU A 34 -9.65 8.49 7.58
CA GLU A 34 -8.48 9.20 7.09
C GLU A 34 -8.38 9.22 5.55
N LEU A 35 -9.11 8.36 4.84
CA LEU A 35 -9.09 8.28 3.38
C LEU A 35 -9.86 9.44 2.75
N PRO A 36 -9.24 10.22 1.84
CA PRO A 36 -9.95 11.28 1.14
C PRO A 36 -11.04 10.69 0.25
N GLY A 37 -12.22 11.31 0.26
CA GLY A 37 -13.40 10.83 -0.47
C GLY A 37 -14.08 9.60 0.14
N GLY A 38 -13.54 9.07 1.25
CA GLY A 38 -14.10 7.94 1.97
C GLY A 38 -13.93 6.60 1.27
N SER A 39 -14.60 5.59 1.82
CA SER A 39 -14.62 4.23 1.26
C SER A 39 -16.07 3.73 1.21
N PRO A 40 -16.41 2.80 0.31
CA PRO A 40 -17.76 2.23 0.26
C PRO A 40 -18.17 1.50 1.55
N SER A 41 -17.19 0.94 2.27
CA SER A 41 -17.39 0.28 3.56
C SER A 41 -16.06 0.11 4.30
N ALA A 42 -16.11 -0.09 5.62
CA ALA A 42 -14.92 -0.41 6.42
C ALA A 42 -14.19 -1.65 5.89
N ALA A 43 -14.91 -2.68 5.44
CA ALA A 43 -14.35 -3.87 4.83
C ALA A 43 -13.62 -3.57 3.50
N ALA A 44 -14.18 -2.68 2.68
CA ALA A 44 -13.52 -2.22 1.45
C ALA A 44 -12.24 -1.45 1.78
N ALA A 45 -12.24 -0.63 2.84
CA ALA A 45 -11.09 0.15 3.27
C ALA A 45 -9.95 -0.68 3.86
N ASP A 46 -10.22 -1.85 4.47
CA ASP A 46 -9.17 -2.66 5.14
C ASP A 46 -7.99 -2.99 4.21
N ARG A 47 -8.26 -3.16 2.91
CA ARG A 47 -7.20 -3.39 1.91
C ARG A 47 -6.19 -2.23 1.80
N LEU A 48 -6.58 -1.02 2.21
CA LEU A 48 -5.77 0.21 2.20
C LEU A 48 -5.16 0.52 3.57
N ARG A 49 -5.40 -0.32 4.60
CA ARG A 49 -4.80 -0.18 5.92
C ARG A 49 -3.27 -0.20 5.83
N CYS A 50 -2.63 0.71 6.55
CA CYS A 50 -1.18 0.75 6.67
C CYS A 50 -0.69 -0.46 7.47
N THR A 51 0.29 -1.16 6.89
CA THR A 51 1.02 -2.27 7.51
C THR A 51 2.51 -1.97 7.51
N ALA A 52 3.26 -2.60 8.42
CA ALA A 52 4.71 -2.64 8.35
C ALA A 52 5.12 -3.77 7.41
N GLU A 53 5.92 -3.45 6.41
CA GLU A 53 6.49 -4.41 5.47
C GLU A 53 8.00 -4.45 5.67
N HIS A 54 8.53 -5.67 5.83
CA HIS A 54 9.97 -5.93 5.84
C HIS A 54 10.48 -6.11 4.40
N LEU A 55 11.41 -5.26 3.96
CA LEU A 55 12.04 -5.39 2.64
C LEU A 55 12.84 -6.69 2.54
N VAL A 56 13.67 -6.94 3.56
CA VAL A 56 14.30 -8.23 3.85
C VAL A 56 13.41 -8.94 4.88
N PRO A 57 12.77 -10.07 4.53
CA PRO A 57 11.89 -10.79 5.43
C PRO A 57 12.55 -11.16 6.76
N LYS A 58 11.78 -11.13 7.85
CA LYS A 58 12.27 -11.54 9.18
C LYS A 58 12.74 -13.00 9.21
N SER A 59 12.11 -13.88 8.40
CA SER A 59 12.53 -15.28 8.24
C SER A 59 13.92 -15.44 7.61
N GLU A 60 14.41 -14.42 6.91
CA GLU A 60 15.75 -14.37 6.31
C GLU A 60 16.71 -13.51 7.17
N GLY A 61 16.35 -13.23 8.42
CA GLY A 61 17.18 -12.43 9.35
C GLY A 61 17.03 -10.92 9.21
N GLY A 62 16.02 -10.44 8.47
CA GLY A 62 15.78 -9.01 8.29
C GLY A 62 15.48 -8.27 9.61
N PRO A 63 16.20 -7.17 9.93
CA PRO A 63 16.07 -6.51 11.22
C PRO A 63 14.91 -5.50 11.25
N ASP A 64 14.41 -5.19 12.45
CA ASP A 64 13.42 -4.12 12.68
C ASP A 64 14.11 -2.75 12.68
N THR A 65 14.51 -2.27 11.51
CA THR A 65 15.19 -0.98 11.32
C THR A 65 14.39 -0.03 10.43
N VAL A 66 14.70 1.26 10.56
CA VAL A 66 14.13 2.34 9.75
C VAL A 66 14.36 2.11 8.24
N SER A 67 15.48 1.50 7.87
CA SER A 67 15.83 1.18 6.47
C SER A 67 15.17 -0.09 5.94
N ASN A 68 14.85 -1.06 6.80
CA ASN A 68 14.23 -2.33 6.39
C ASN A 68 12.70 -2.31 6.46
N ILE A 69 12.11 -1.39 7.23
CA ILE A 69 10.66 -1.24 7.35
C ILE A 69 10.14 -0.13 6.42
N VAL A 70 9.18 -0.51 5.57
CA VAL A 70 8.38 0.41 4.76
C VAL A 70 6.91 0.29 5.11
N ALA A 71 6.12 1.32 4.81
CA ALA A 71 4.68 1.27 4.93
C ALA A 71 4.07 0.71 3.63
N ALA A 72 3.30 -0.37 3.73
CA ALA A 72 2.57 -0.95 2.61
C ALA A 72 1.09 -1.09 2.94
N CYS A 73 0.23 -0.99 1.92
CA CYS A 73 -1.18 -1.26 2.12
C CYS A 73 -1.36 -2.77 2.36
N ALA A 74 -2.37 -3.15 3.16
CA ALA A 74 -2.65 -4.55 3.49
C ALA A 74 -2.77 -5.43 2.23
N HIS A 75 -3.36 -4.91 1.15
CA HIS A 75 -3.42 -5.64 -0.12
C HIS A 75 -2.04 -6.00 -0.68
N CYS A 76 -1.13 -5.03 -0.82
CA CYS A 76 0.20 -5.30 -1.38
C CYS A 76 1.02 -6.21 -0.46
N ASN A 77 1.01 -5.93 0.85
CA ASN A 77 1.74 -6.72 1.83
C ASN A 77 1.27 -8.19 1.79
N HIS A 78 -0.03 -8.44 1.98
CA HIS A 78 -0.57 -9.80 1.94
C HIS A 78 -0.34 -10.50 0.59
N THR A 79 -0.50 -9.80 -0.53
CA THR A 79 -0.28 -10.41 -1.86
C THR A 79 1.19 -10.72 -2.13
N ARG A 80 2.14 -9.97 -1.56
CA ARG A 80 3.58 -10.30 -1.66
C ARG A 80 3.90 -11.59 -0.91
N HIS A 81 3.43 -11.72 0.33
CA HIS A 81 3.74 -12.87 1.21
C HIS A 81 2.90 -14.12 0.95
N ARG A 82 1.79 -14.02 0.22
CA ARG A 82 1.07 -15.21 -0.29
C ARG A 82 1.84 -15.98 -1.36
N ARG A 83 2.91 -15.42 -1.92
CA ARG A 83 3.74 -16.10 -2.91
C ARG A 83 4.69 -17.08 -2.19
N PRO A 84 4.82 -18.33 -2.65
CA PRO A 84 5.78 -19.29 -2.07
C PRO A 84 7.21 -18.76 -2.03
N ARG A 85 7.59 -17.95 -3.03
CA ARG A 85 8.82 -17.17 -3.05
C ARG A 85 8.45 -15.70 -3.30
N PRO A 86 8.46 -14.84 -2.26
CA PRO A 86 8.22 -13.43 -2.43
C PRO A 86 9.21 -12.84 -3.43
N LEU A 87 8.72 -12.00 -4.35
CA LEU A 87 9.60 -11.25 -5.22
C LEU A 87 10.45 -10.27 -4.40
N LEU A 88 11.64 -9.95 -4.91
CA LEU A 88 12.42 -8.84 -4.39
C LEU A 88 11.56 -7.57 -4.40
N PRO A 89 11.73 -6.66 -3.43
CA PRO A 89 10.87 -5.49 -3.32
C PRO A 89 10.81 -4.64 -4.60
N ALA A 90 11.93 -4.51 -5.32
CA ALA A 90 12.00 -3.79 -6.59
C ALA A 90 11.18 -4.45 -7.69
N ASP A 91 11.29 -5.77 -7.88
CA ASP A 91 10.53 -6.52 -8.89
C ASP A 91 9.04 -6.52 -8.58
N TYR A 92 8.70 -6.68 -7.30
CA TYR A 92 7.31 -6.59 -6.85
C TYR A 92 6.72 -5.20 -7.15
N ARG A 93 7.48 -4.13 -6.89
CA ARG A 93 7.06 -2.76 -7.20
C ARG A 93 6.80 -2.56 -8.70
N HIS A 94 7.66 -3.09 -9.58
CA HIS A 94 7.44 -3.04 -11.04
C HIS A 94 6.17 -3.80 -11.46
N LEU A 95 5.99 -5.01 -10.94
CA LEU A 95 4.79 -5.82 -11.21
C LEU A 95 3.51 -5.10 -10.75
N VAL A 96 3.54 -4.53 -9.55
CA VAL A 96 2.40 -3.78 -8.99
C VAL A 96 2.12 -2.54 -9.82
N ALA A 97 3.13 -1.74 -10.16
CA ALA A 97 2.96 -0.55 -10.99
C ALA A 97 2.29 -0.87 -12.34
N ARG A 98 2.73 -1.94 -13.01
CA ARG A 98 2.12 -2.41 -14.28
C ARG A 98 0.66 -2.85 -14.12
N ARG A 99 0.27 -3.42 -12.98
CA ARG A 99 -1.13 -3.82 -12.73
C ARG A 99 -2.00 -2.63 -12.34
N VAL A 100 -1.44 -1.68 -11.58
CA VAL A 100 -2.08 -0.41 -11.25
C VAL A 100 -2.39 0.38 -12.52
N SER A 101 -1.43 0.53 -13.43
CA SER A 101 -1.63 1.28 -14.68
C SER A 101 -2.70 0.68 -15.61
N ARG A 102 -3.02 -0.61 -15.43
CA ARG A 102 -4.05 -1.34 -16.17
C ARG A 102 -5.40 -1.39 -15.44
N GLY A 103 -5.53 -0.75 -14.28
CA GLY A 103 -6.75 -0.83 -13.46
C GLY A 103 -6.96 -2.19 -12.78
N ALA A 104 -5.97 -3.09 -12.81
CA ALA A 104 -6.11 -4.51 -12.45
C ALA A 104 -5.49 -4.88 -11.08
N TRP A 105 -5.35 -3.89 -10.19
CA TRP A 105 -4.75 -4.07 -8.86
C TRP A 105 -5.69 -3.70 -7.72
N HIS A 106 -6.38 -2.56 -7.85
CA HIS A 106 -7.38 -2.10 -6.90
C HIS A 106 -8.79 -2.16 -7.51
N PRO A 107 -9.86 -2.11 -6.71
CA PRO A 107 -11.22 -1.98 -7.21
C PRO A 107 -11.46 -0.56 -7.74
N ALA A 108 -12.46 -0.39 -8.59
CA ALA A 108 -12.75 0.86 -9.29
C ALA A 108 -12.84 2.08 -8.36
N TRP A 109 -13.44 1.95 -7.17
CA TRP A 109 -13.60 3.05 -6.23
C TRP A 109 -12.27 3.69 -5.80
N VAL A 110 -11.18 2.91 -5.72
CA VAL A 110 -9.85 3.46 -5.35
C VAL A 110 -9.33 4.40 -6.43
N PHE A 111 -9.60 4.08 -7.70
CA PHE A 111 -9.24 4.94 -8.83
C PHE A 111 -10.16 6.16 -8.91
N GLN A 112 -11.47 5.95 -8.73
CA GLN A 112 -12.48 7.02 -8.78
C GLN A 112 -12.25 8.08 -7.69
N GLN A 113 -11.83 7.67 -6.50
CA GLN A 113 -11.51 8.57 -5.38
C GLN A 113 -10.11 9.21 -5.50
N GLY A 114 -9.35 8.94 -6.57
CA GLY A 114 -8.04 9.54 -6.77
C GLY A 114 -6.99 9.15 -5.72
N LEU A 115 -7.15 7.98 -5.08
CA LEU A 115 -6.27 7.54 -4.00
C LEU A 115 -4.89 7.09 -4.48
N LEU A 116 -4.79 6.69 -5.75
CA LEU A 116 -3.53 6.32 -6.39
C LEU A 116 -2.77 7.54 -6.90
N PRO A 117 -1.44 7.46 -7.07
CA PRO A 117 -0.68 8.56 -7.66
C PRO A 117 -1.24 8.87 -9.05
N ARG A 118 -1.45 10.15 -9.35
CA ARG A 118 -1.76 10.57 -10.72
C ARG A 118 -0.57 10.16 -11.57
N THR A 119 -0.75 9.17 -12.43
CA THR A 119 0.24 8.87 -13.46
C THR A 119 0.08 9.98 -14.50
N PRO A 120 1.11 10.79 -14.79
CA PRO A 120 1.02 11.72 -15.91
C PRO A 120 0.68 10.93 -17.18
N GLY A 121 -0.47 11.20 -17.79
CA GLY A 121 -0.89 10.57 -19.05
C GLY A 121 -2.00 9.51 -18.98
N LEU A 122 -2.50 9.13 -17.79
CA LEU A 122 -3.71 8.28 -17.69
C LEU A 122 -4.92 9.16 -17.33
N ALA A 123 -5.69 9.55 -18.35
CA ALA A 123 -6.96 10.24 -18.12
C ALA A 123 -7.88 9.38 -17.23
N PRO A 124 -8.65 9.99 -16.30
CA PRO A 124 -9.62 9.24 -15.52
C PRO A 124 -10.63 8.58 -16.47
N ALA A 125 -10.93 7.30 -16.23
CA ALA A 125 -11.97 6.61 -16.98
C ALA A 125 -13.30 7.37 -16.82
N PRO A 126 -14.07 7.59 -17.91
CA PRO A 126 -15.32 8.32 -17.82
C PRO A 126 -16.29 7.60 -16.88
N THR A 127 -16.88 8.36 -15.96
CA THR A 127 -18.02 7.92 -15.17
C THR A 127 -19.18 7.63 -16.11
N ARG A 128 -19.56 6.36 -16.23
CA ARG A 128 -20.84 6.00 -16.85
C ARG A 128 -21.95 6.50 -15.92
N ARG A 129 -22.70 7.50 -16.40
CA ARG A 129 -24.00 7.89 -15.86
C ARG A 129 -25.04 6.85 -16.27
#